data_AF-A0A922JM67-F1
#
_entry.id   AF-A0A922JM67-F1
#
_cell.length_a   1.000
_cell.length_b   1.000
_cell.length_c   1.000
_cell.angle_alpha   90.00
_cell.angle_beta   90.00
_cell.angle_gamma   90.00
#
_symmetry.space_group_name_H-M   'P 1'
#
loop_
_entity.id
_entity.type
_entity.pdbx_description
1 polymer ?
#
loop_
_entity_poly.entity_id
_entity_poly.type
_entity_poly.pdbx_seq_one_letter_code
_entity_poly.pdbx_strand_id
1 'polypeptide(L)'
;MTALFLSFSLSLFLSAFILADSQSFIGINYGQVADNLPPPEATASLLKSTSIGKVRLYGADPSIIKALANTGIGIVIGTANGDIPALASDPNSAIQWVNSNVLPYYPASNIILITVGNEVITSMDQGLISQLLPAMKNIQNALNSVSLGGKVKVSSVHSMAVLSQSDPPSSGSFSPGFQDALKGLLEFQRDNDSPFAINPYPFFAYQSDSRPETLAFCLFQPNAGRVDSGNGIKYMNMFDAQVDAVRSALNAMGFKDIEILIAETGWPYSGDSNEVGPSVDNARAYNGNLIAHLRSMTGTPLMPGKSVDTYIFALYDENLKPGPGSERAFGLFKPDLTMTYDVGLSKSSQVRPLIISVSEGVVSLFMLNLYEEETCILQLSGMLVSIVFLITFALIFLSVLIIRLHQQPQRFHCLSRQYRAGAFLRLGFLMHNCRQIC
;
A
#
# COMPACT_ATOMS: atom_id res chain seq x y z
N MET A 1 -31.97 -11.52 -26.16
CA MET A 1 -31.58 -11.82 -24.76
C MET A 1 -30.14 -12.31 -24.65
N THR A 2 -29.68 -13.23 -25.50
CA THR A 2 -28.30 -13.77 -25.49
C THR A 2 -27.20 -12.73 -25.73
N ALA A 3 -27.42 -11.75 -26.62
CA ALA A 3 -26.45 -10.67 -26.87
C ALA A 3 -26.29 -9.69 -25.68
N LEU A 4 -27.37 -9.44 -24.92
CA LEU A 4 -27.32 -8.63 -23.69
C LEU A 4 -26.61 -9.38 -22.55
N PHE A 5 -26.80 -10.69 -22.45
CA PHE A 5 -26.05 -11.52 -21.50
C PHE A 5 -24.55 -11.53 -21.81
N LEU A 6 -24.17 -11.65 -23.09
CA LEU A 6 -22.75 -11.62 -23.50
C LEU A 6 -22.10 -10.24 -23.24
N SER A 7 -22.81 -9.13 -23.47
CA SER A 7 -22.25 -7.79 -23.18
C SER A 7 -22.15 -7.53 -21.69
N PHE A 8 -23.10 -8.03 -20.89
CA PHE A 8 -23.05 -7.94 -19.43
C PHE A 8 -21.90 -8.77 -18.86
N SER A 9 -21.69 -10.00 -19.34
CA SER A 9 -20.57 -10.85 -18.93
C SER A 9 -19.20 -10.29 -19.35
N LEU A 10 -19.10 -9.69 -20.55
CA LEU A 10 -17.88 -9.03 -21.01
C LEU A 10 -17.59 -7.74 -20.23
N SER A 11 -18.63 -6.99 -19.85
CA SER A 11 -18.50 -5.83 -18.96
C SER A 11 -18.07 -6.24 -17.56
N LEU A 12 -18.59 -7.36 -17.02
CA LEU A 12 -18.20 -7.91 -15.72
C LEU A 12 -16.73 -8.37 -15.74
N PHE A 13 -16.30 -9.00 -16.83
CA PHE A 13 -14.91 -9.41 -17.03
C PHE A 13 -13.98 -8.22 -17.23
N LEU A 14 -14.35 -7.19 -17.98
CA LEU A 14 -13.55 -5.96 -18.10
C LEU A 14 -13.48 -5.19 -16.77
N SER A 15 -14.54 -5.17 -15.96
CA SER A 15 -14.48 -4.58 -14.61
C SER A 15 -13.60 -5.40 -13.66
N ALA A 16 -13.54 -6.72 -13.82
CA ALA A 16 -12.65 -7.59 -13.05
C ALA A 16 -11.16 -7.43 -13.45
N PHE A 17 -10.88 -7.07 -14.71
CA PHE A 17 -9.52 -6.81 -15.20
C PHE A 17 -9.00 -5.39 -14.93
N ILE A 18 -9.84 -4.45 -14.48
CA ILE A 18 -9.44 -3.07 -14.16
C ILE A 18 -9.05 -2.90 -12.68
N LEU A 19 -9.30 -3.88 -11.81
CA LEU A 19 -9.07 -3.77 -10.36
C LEU A 19 -8.11 -4.85 -9.84
N ALA A 20 -6.90 -4.93 -10.40
CA ALA A 20 -5.75 -5.20 -9.54
C ALA A 20 -5.36 -3.86 -8.90
N ASP A 21 -6.24 -3.38 -8.02
CA ASP A 21 -6.07 -2.09 -7.38
C ASP A 21 -4.74 -2.10 -6.62
N SER A 22 -3.94 -1.05 -6.81
CA SER A 22 -2.81 -0.80 -5.92
C SER A 22 -3.38 -0.77 -4.51
N GLN A 23 -2.80 -1.55 -3.59
CA GLN A 23 -3.27 -1.56 -2.20
C GLN A 23 -2.93 -0.18 -1.62
N SER A 24 -3.92 0.72 -1.61
CA SER A 24 -3.70 2.12 -1.31
C SER A 24 -3.18 2.32 0.11
N PHE A 25 -3.39 1.36 1.02
CA PHE A 25 -2.94 1.44 2.41
C PHE A 25 -1.48 1.04 2.64
N ILE A 26 -0.77 0.48 1.64
CA ILE A 26 0.66 0.15 1.76
C ILE A 26 1.49 1.31 1.19
N GLY A 27 2.16 2.03 2.08
CA GLY A 27 3.13 3.06 1.77
C GLY A 27 4.57 2.63 2.09
N ILE A 28 5.53 3.42 1.64
CA ILE A 28 6.94 3.27 2.00
C ILE A 28 7.61 4.63 2.22
N ASN A 29 8.54 4.69 3.17
CA ASN A 29 9.37 5.88 3.39
C ASN A 29 10.55 5.86 2.41
N TYR A 30 10.69 6.93 1.62
CA TYR A 30 11.82 7.12 0.73
C TYR A 30 12.78 8.14 1.37
N GLY A 31 13.63 7.62 2.24
CA GLY A 31 14.71 8.36 2.87
C GLY A 31 15.84 8.70 1.90
N GLN A 32 16.53 9.81 2.16
CA GLN A 32 17.55 10.38 1.29
C GLN A 32 18.88 10.63 2.02
N VAL A 33 19.05 10.14 3.25
CA VAL A 33 20.30 10.29 4.01
C VAL A 33 21.30 9.21 3.55
N ALA A 34 21.64 9.27 2.26
CA ALA A 34 22.57 8.36 1.59
C ALA A 34 23.22 9.00 0.37
N ASP A 35 24.38 8.48 -0.04
CA ASP A 35 25.14 8.95 -1.22
C ASP A 35 25.18 7.95 -2.39
N ASN A 36 24.51 6.81 -2.25
CA ASN A 36 24.53 5.71 -3.21
C ASN A 36 23.15 5.32 -3.76
N LEU A 37 22.14 6.17 -3.58
CA LEU A 37 20.77 5.87 -3.99
C LEU A 37 20.61 5.81 -5.53
N PRO A 38 19.72 4.93 -6.03
CA PRO A 38 19.44 4.86 -7.46
C PRO A 38 18.72 6.12 -7.97
N PRO A 39 18.78 6.40 -9.29
CA PRO A 39 18.05 7.50 -9.88
C PRO A 39 16.53 7.44 -9.61
N PRO A 40 15.86 8.58 -9.38
CA PRO A 40 14.43 8.61 -9.07
C PRO A 40 13.52 7.90 -10.09
N GLU A 41 13.84 7.93 -11.38
CA GLU A 41 13.06 7.26 -12.44
C GLU A 41 13.14 5.73 -12.34
N ALA A 42 14.30 5.21 -11.92
CA ALA A 42 14.49 3.80 -11.67
C ALA A 42 13.67 3.36 -10.45
N THR A 43 13.70 4.17 -9.38
CA THR A 43 12.84 3.98 -8.20
C THR A 43 11.35 4.03 -8.55
N ALA A 44 10.90 5.00 -9.35
CA ALA A 44 9.50 5.09 -9.78
C ALA A 44 9.06 3.84 -10.56
N SER A 45 9.95 3.31 -11.42
CA SER A 45 9.72 2.07 -12.14
C SER A 45 9.65 0.85 -11.21
N LEU A 46 10.54 0.79 -10.22
CA LEU A 46 10.52 -0.23 -9.17
C LEU A 46 9.20 -0.20 -8.41
N LEU A 47 8.79 0.96 -7.88
CA LEU A 47 7.55 1.10 -7.11
C LEU A 47 6.32 0.64 -7.90
N LYS A 48 6.22 1.00 -9.19
CA LYS A 48 5.15 0.53 -10.09
C LYS A 48 5.06 -0.99 -10.22
N SER A 49 6.18 -1.71 -10.07
CA SER A 49 6.24 -3.18 -10.11
C SER A 49 5.79 -3.86 -8.81
N THR A 50 5.62 -3.07 -7.74
CA THR A 50 5.24 -3.54 -6.40
C THR A 50 3.81 -3.15 -6.04
N SER A 51 3.25 -3.73 -4.98
CA SER A 51 1.96 -3.33 -4.41
C SER A 51 2.00 -2.02 -3.58
N ILE A 52 3.12 -1.29 -3.58
CA ILE A 52 3.25 -0.02 -2.85
C ILE A 52 2.43 1.04 -3.59
N GLY A 53 1.45 1.60 -2.90
CA GLY A 53 0.55 2.63 -3.44
C GLY A 53 0.89 4.05 -3.00
N LYS A 54 1.73 4.22 -1.97
CA LYS A 54 2.07 5.52 -1.40
C LYS A 54 3.57 5.63 -1.08
N VAL A 55 4.12 6.82 -1.18
CA VAL A 55 5.50 7.14 -0.78
C VAL A 55 5.47 8.34 0.16
N ARG A 56 6.24 8.26 1.25
CA ARG A 56 6.52 9.40 2.12
C ARG A 56 7.95 9.89 1.91
N LEU A 57 8.06 11.18 1.62
CA LEU A 57 9.31 11.93 1.55
C LEU A 57 9.43 12.80 2.81
N TYR A 58 10.64 12.89 3.36
CA TYR A 58 10.93 13.76 4.50
C TYR A 58 11.07 15.25 4.10
N GLY A 59 11.24 15.49 2.80
CA GLY A 59 11.26 16.82 2.18
C GLY A 59 10.35 16.87 0.95
N ALA A 60 10.62 17.82 0.07
CA ALA A 60 9.91 18.01 -1.20
C ALA A 60 10.86 17.97 -2.41
N ASP A 61 11.65 16.89 -2.53
CA ASP A 61 12.64 16.76 -3.61
C ASP A 61 11.95 16.81 -5.00
N PRO A 62 12.27 17.81 -5.83
CA PRO A 62 11.59 18.02 -7.11
C PRO A 62 11.88 16.92 -8.12
N SER A 63 13.01 16.22 -8.04
CA SER A 63 13.37 15.13 -8.93
C SER A 63 12.52 13.89 -8.65
N ILE A 64 12.35 13.54 -7.37
CA ILE A 64 11.51 12.41 -6.94
C ILE A 64 10.04 12.68 -7.24
N ILE A 65 9.54 13.88 -6.90
CA ILE A 65 8.15 14.24 -7.15
C ILE A 65 7.84 14.18 -8.65
N LYS A 66 8.74 14.67 -9.52
CA LYS A 66 8.59 14.58 -10.99
C LYS A 66 8.65 13.13 -11.49
N ALA A 67 9.56 12.32 -10.98
CA ALA A 67 9.69 10.92 -11.39
C ALA A 67 8.43 10.08 -11.06
N LEU A 68 7.68 10.48 -10.03
CA LEU A 68 6.41 9.87 -9.64
C LEU A 68 5.18 10.42 -10.39
N ALA A 69 5.35 11.40 -11.28
CA ALA A 69 4.24 11.98 -12.06
C ALA A 69 3.55 10.92 -12.93
N ASN A 70 2.21 10.95 -12.97
CA ASN A 70 1.34 10.05 -13.73
C ASN A 70 1.49 8.56 -13.37
N THR A 71 2.11 8.24 -12.23
CA THR A 71 2.23 6.85 -11.75
C THR A 71 0.99 6.40 -10.97
N GLY A 72 0.19 7.34 -10.46
CA GLY A 72 -0.92 7.11 -9.53
C GLY A 72 -0.49 6.90 -8.08
N ILE A 73 0.82 6.80 -7.78
CA ILE A 73 1.34 6.64 -6.42
C ILE A 73 1.07 7.92 -5.62
N GLY A 74 0.43 7.78 -4.46
CA GLY A 74 0.20 8.91 -3.55
C GLY A 74 1.50 9.37 -2.90
N ILE A 75 1.71 10.68 -2.81
CA ILE A 75 2.95 11.28 -2.30
C ILE A 75 2.63 12.08 -1.04
N VAL A 76 3.30 11.73 0.05
CA VAL A 76 3.41 12.56 1.25
C VAL A 76 4.73 13.30 1.18
N ILE A 77 4.71 14.61 1.35
CA ILE A 77 5.92 15.44 1.40
C ILE A 77 6.05 16.11 2.76
N GLY A 78 7.27 16.22 3.25
CA GLY A 78 7.58 16.79 4.56
C GLY A 78 8.17 18.19 4.47
N THR A 79 8.00 18.98 5.53
CA THR A 79 8.87 20.12 5.83
C THR A 79 9.93 19.68 6.82
N ALA A 80 11.13 20.27 6.77
CA ALA A 80 12.10 20.07 7.83
C ALA A 80 11.62 20.74 9.12
N ASN A 81 12.08 20.27 10.28
CA ASN A 81 11.79 20.93 11.56
C ASN A 81 12.31 22.39 11.57
N GLY A 82 13.44 22.64 10.88
CA GLY A 82 14.02 23.98 10.74
C GLY A 82 13.19 24.96 9.91
N ASP A 83 12.23 24.49 9.11
CA ASP A 83 11.34 25.36 8.32
C ASP A 83 10.18 25.93 9.17
N ILE A 84 9.85 25.28 10.29
CA ILE A 84 8.68 25.60 11.13
C ILE A 84 8.67 27.07 11.57
N PRO A 85 9.77 27.68 12.06
CA PRO A 85 9.73 29.07 12.51
C PRO A 85 9.35 30.05 11.39
N ALA A 86 9.86 29.85 10.18
CA ALA A 86 9.54 30.70 9.03
C ALA A 86 8.08 30.50 8.59
N LEU A 87 7.65 29.24 8.47
CA LEU A 87 6.28 28.89 8.10
C LEU A 87 5.25 29.38 9.13
N ALA A 88 5.60 29.42 10.40
CA ALA A 88 4.75 29.89 11.48
C ALA A 88 4.61 31.42 11.52
N SER A 89 5.73 32.12 11.37
CA SER A 89 5.80 33.57 11.60
C SER A 89 5.31 34.42 10.43
N ASP A 90 5.41 33.93 9.20
CA ASP A 90 5.01 34.66 8.00
C ASP A 90 4.16 33.80 7.04
N PRO A 91 2.86 34.13 6.86
CA PRO A 91 2.01 33.44 5.88
C PRO A 91 2.56 33.45 4.45
N ASN A 92 3.35 34.46 4.05
CA ASN A 92 3.95 34.47 2.71
C ASN A 92 5.00 33.37 2.55
N SER A 93 5.71 33.00 3.62
CA SER A 93 6.64 31.87 3.60
C SER A 93 5.91 30.56 3.32
N ALA A 94 4.73 30.34 3.90
CA ALA A 94 3.89 29.18 3.59
C ALA A 94 3.33 29.21 2.16
N ILE A 95 2.91 30.38 1.65
CA ILE A 95 2.48 30.55 0.26
C ILE A 95 3.62 30.22 -0.71
N GLN A 96 4.83 30.73 -0.46
CA GLN A 96 6.01 30.45 -1.27
C GLN A 96 6.37 28.96 -1.24
N TRP A 97 6.28 28.33 -0.06
CA TRP A 97 6.52 26.90 0.08
C TRP A 97 5.54 26.08 -0.78
N VAL A 98 4.22 26.36 -0.70
CA VAL A 98 3.20 25.68 -1.52
C VAL A 98 3.41 25.94 -3.01
N ASN A 99 3.70 27.18 -3.40
CA ASN A 99 3.95 27.56 -4.79
C ASN A 99 5.19 26.89 -5.38
N SER A 100 6.18 26.56 -4.56
CA SER A 100 7.43 25.94 -5.01
C SER A 100 7.38 24.42 -4.99
N ASN A 101 6.69 23.85 -4.01
CA ASN A 101 6.78 22.42 -3.68
C ASN A 101 5.52 21.62 -4.02
N VAL A 102 4.38 22.27 -4.28
CA VAL A 102 3.11 21.60 -4.56
C VAL A 102 2.56 21.97 -5.94
N LEU A 103 2.31 23.26 -6.18
CA LEU A 103 1.66 23.73 -7.42
C LEU A 103 2.33 23.29 -8.72
N PRO A 104 3.68 23.28 -8.84
CA PRO A 104 4.31 22.92 -10.12
C PRO A 104 4.13 21.44 -10.50
N TYR A 105 3.73 20.60 -9.54
CA TYR A 105 3.68 19.15 -9.70
C TYR A 105 2.26 18.60 -9.72
N TYR A 106 1.34 19.25 -9.01
CA TYR A 106 -0.06 18.80 -8.91
C TYR A 106 -0.88 19.21 -10.16
N PRO A 107 -1.76 18.34 -10.71
CA PRO A 107 -2.13 17.00 -10.23
C PRO A 107 -1.32 15.86 -10.84
N ALA A 108 -0.33 16.13 -11.70
CA ALA A 108 0.43 15.06 -12.36
C ALA A 108 1.12 14.16 -11.34
N SER A 109 1.75 14.75 -10.33
CA SER A 109 2.22 14.06 -9.13
C SER A 109 1.12 14.12 -8.08
N ASN A 110 0.65 12.94 -7.63
CA ASN A 110 -0.48 12.80 -6.72
C ASN A 110 -0.07 13.12 -5.27
N ILE A 111 0.23 14.39 -4.99
CA ILE A 111 0.52 14.87 -3.63
C ILE A 111 -0.78 14.84 -2.82
N ILE A 112 -0.79 14.08 -1.72
CA ILE A 112 -2.01 13.83 -0.91
C ILE A 112 -1.94 14.41 0.49
N LEU A 113 -0.73 14.57 1.05
CA LEU A 113 -0.52 15.00 2.43
C LEU A 113 0.80 15.78 2.54
N ILE A 114 0.77 16.86 3.30
CA ILE A 114 1.97 17.57 3.77
C ILE A 114 2.14 17.28 5.25
N THR A 115 3.31 16.80 5.67
CA THR A 115 3.67 16.68 7.09
C THR A 115 4.57 17.84 7.50
N VAL A 116 4.07 18.72 8.35
CA VAL A 116 4.86 19.84 8.91
C VAL A 116 5.66 19.32 10.09
N GLY A 117 6.97 19.16 9.88
CA GLY A 117 7.89 18.59 10.84
C GLY A 117 7.74 17.09 11.10
N ASN A 118 8.69 16.56 11.85
CA ASN A 118 8.81 15.17 12.24
C ASN A 118 9.21 15.08 13.73
N GLU A 119 8.35 14.45 14.53
CA GLU A 119 8.52 14.20 15.97
C GLU A 119 8.76 15.44 16.82
N VAL A 120 8.23 16.60 16.39
CA VAL A 120 8.45 17.92 17.00
C VAL A 120 8.00 17.97 18.46
N ILE A 121 6.85 17.37 18.78
CA ILE A 121 6.29 17.37 20.14
C ILE A 121 7.26 16.76 21.16
N THR A 122 8.03 15.76 20.74
CA THR A 122 8.99 15.05 21.62
C THR A 122 10.42 15.56 21.47
N SER A 123 10.65 16.64 20.70
CA SER A 123 11.98 17.24 20.51
C SER A 123 12.49 18.04 21.73
N MET A 124 11.62 18.31 22.71
CA MET A 124 11.89 19.18 23.87
C MET A 124 12.16 20.67 23.53
N ASP A 125 12.09 21.06 22.26
CA ASP A 125 12.19 22.46 21.83
C ASP A 125 10.83 23.16 21.93
N GLN A 126 10.65 23.94 23.00
CA GLN A 126 9.39 24.67 23.25
C GLN A 126 9.07 25.71 22.16
N GLY A 127 10.09 26.25 21.51
CA GLY A 127 9.92 27.17 20.38
C GLY A 127 9.26 26.45 19.21
N LEU A 128 9.83 25.32 18.78
CA LEU A 128 9.27 24.52 17.69
C LEU A 128 7.88 23.98 18.02
N ILE A 129 7.65 23.50 19.25
CA ILE A 129 6.35 22.99 19.70
C ILE A 129 5.27 24.07 19.60
N SER A 130 5.55 25.27 20.11
CA SER A 130 4.58 26.38 20.09
C SER A 130 4.33 26.94 18.67
N GLN A 131 5.29 26.80 17.77
CA GLN A 131 5.20 27.28 16.38
C GLN A 131 4.58 26.26 15.41
N LEU A 132 4.49 24.99 15.79
CA LEU A 132 4.00 23.91 14.92
C LEU A 132 2.57 24.16 14.42
N LEU A 133 1.64 24.44 15.32
CA LEU A 133 0.23 24.68 14.94
C LEU A 133 0.07 25.92 14.04
N PRO A 134 0.69 27.09 14.34
CA PRO A 134 0.72 28.22 13.42
C PRO A 134 1.27 27.87 12.02
N ALA A 135 2.37 27.11 11.93
CA ALA A 135 2.93 26.69 10.65
C ALA A 135 1.95 25.82 9.84
N MET A 136 1.30 24.85 10.50
CA MET A 136 0.28 24.00 9.87
C MET A 136 -0.92 24.82 9.37
N LYS A 137 -1.40 25.78 10.16
CA LYS A 137 -2.47 26.70 9.75
C LYS A 137 -2.07 27.54 8.53
N ASN A 138 -0.85 28.06 8.49
CA ASN A 138 -0.38 28.85 7.37
C ASN A 138 -0.25 28.01 6.09
N ILE A 139 0.27 26.78 6.16
CA ILE A 139 0.31 25.86 5.02
C ILE A 139 -1.11 25.51 4.54
N GLN A 140 -2.04 25.22 5.45
CA GLN A 140 -3.44 24.95 5.10
C GLN A 140 -4.10 26.14 4.40
N ASN A 141 -3.88 27.35 4.90
CA ASN A 141 -4.38 28.58 4.28
C ASN A 141 -3.78 28.81 2.89
N ALA A 142 -2.48 28.53 2.71
CA ALA A 142 -1.82 28.59 1.41
C ALA A 142 -2.39 27.57 0.42
N LEU A 143 -2.71 26.35 0.85
CA LEU A 143 -3.41 25.36 0.01
C LEU A 143 -4.83 25.80 -0.33
N ASN A 144 -5.55 26.41 0.62
CA ASN A 144 -6.89 26.92 0.41
C ASN A 144 -6.91 28.04 -0.64
N SER A 145 -5.95 28.97 -0.59
CA SER A 145 -5.89 30.10 -1.54
C SER A 145 -5.65 29.68 -2.99
N VAL A 146 -5.13 28.47 -3.21
CA VAL A 146 -4.89 27.88 -4.53
C VAL A 146 -5.84 26.73 -4.86
N SER A 147 -6.97 26.62 -4.14
CA SER A 147 -8.03 25.61 -4.35
C SER A 147 -7.55 24.15 -4.27
N LEU A 148 -6.50 23.91 -3.48
CA LEU A 148 -6.01 22.59 -3.08
C LEU A 148 -6.43 22.20 -1.66
N GLY A 149 -7.04 23.13 -0.92
CA GLY A 149 -7.74 22.86 0.34
C GLY A 149 -8.66 21.65 0.23
N GLY A 150 -8.52 20.69 1.15
CA GLY A 150 -9.27 19.44 1.15
C GLY A 150 -8.78 18.35 0.18
N LYS A 151 -8.03 18.70 -0.87
CA LYS A 151 -7.39 17.75 -1.80
C LYS A 151 -6.01 17.30 -1.31
N VAL A 152 -5.23 18.25 -0.81
CA VAL A 152 -3.97 18.01 -0.10
C VAL A 152 -4.23 18.33 1.37
N LYS A 153 -4.02 17.36 2.24
CA LYS A 153 -4.20 17.52 3.69
C LYS A 153 -2.91 17.98 4.35
N VAL A 154 -3.00 18.47 5.59
CA VAL A 154 -1.84 18.91 6.39
C VAL A 154 -1.86 18.20 7.74
N SER A 155 -0.76 17.55 8.11
CA SER A 155 -0.60 16.91 9.42
C SER A 155 0.81 17.14 9.97
N SER A 156 1.15 16.51 11.09
CA SER A 156 2.50 16.44 11.65
C SER A 156 2.74 15.01 12.13
N VAL A 157 3.99 14.55 12.08
CA VAL A 157 4.35 13.18 12.47
C VAL A 157 4.80 13.15 13.92
N HIS A 158 4.27 12.21 14.68
CA HIS A 158 4.53 12.05 16.11
C HIS A 158 5.25 10.73 16.40
N SER A 159 6.13 10.72 17.41
CA SER A 159 6.66 9.48 17.97
C SER A 159 5.65 8.89 18.96
N MET A 160 5.80 7.61 19.32
CA MET A 160 5.01 7.01 20.41
C MET A 160 5.28 7.65 21.79
N ALA A 161 6.37 8.40 21.95
CA ALA A 161 6.72 9.07 23.21
C ALA A 161 5.80 10.26 23.56
N VAL A 162 4.84 10.61 22.69
CA VAL A 162 3.74 11.50 23.06
C VAL A 162 2.80 10.89 24.09
N LEU A 163 2.80 9.56 24.25
CA LEU A 163 2.00 8.83 25.23
C LEU A 163 2.74 8.72 26.57
N SER A 164 2.02 8.89 27.69
CA SER A 164 2.51 8.54 29.03
C SER A 164 2.05 7.16 29.50
N GLN A 165 0.99 6.63 28.90
CA GLN A 165 0.44 5.30 29.15
C GLN A 165 0.08 4.66 27.82
N SER A 166 0.44 3.39 27.66
CA SER A 166 0.17 2.61 26.44
C SER A 166 0.03 1.10 26.69
N ASP A 167 0.25 0.64 27.93
CA ASP A 167 0.09 -0.76 28.33
C ASP A 167 -0.67 -0.83 29.68
N PRO A 168 -1.89 -1.39 29.71
CA PRO A 168 -2.59 -1.99 28.57
C PRO A 168 -3.05 -0.94 27.54
N PRO A 169 -3.28 -1.29 26.27
CA PRO A 169 -3.70 -0.34 25.22
C PRO A 169 -4.92 0.51 25.59
N SER A 170 -5.90 -0.05 26.30
CA SER A 170 -7.09 0.67 26.77
C SER A 170 -6.79 1.83 27.73
N SER A 171 -5.61 1.84 28.36
CA SER A 171 -5.14 2.93 29.23
C SER A 171 -4.43 4.05 28.45
N GLY A 172 -4.32 3.91 27.13
CA GLY A 172 -3.67 4.84 26.22
C GLY A 172 -4.01 6.29 26.53
N SER A 173 -3.01 7.11 26.85
CA SER A 173 -3.20 8.52 27.15
C SER A 173 -1.98 9.36 26.79
N PHE A 174 -2.23 10.57 26.28
CA PHE A 174 -1.16 11.52 25.98
C PHE A 174 -0.54 12.06 27.26
N SER A 175 0.78 12.24 27.24
CA SER A 175 1.53 12.79 28.36
C SER A 175 1.00 14.18 28.74
N PRO A 176 0.72 14.46 30.04
CA PRO A 176 0.15 15.73 30.48
C PRO A 176 0.90 16.97 29.96
N GLY A 177 2.22 16.89 29.85
CA GLY A 177 3.06 18.00 29.34
C GLY A 177 2.86 18.33 27.87
N PHE A 178 2.23 17.45 27.09
CA PHE A 178 1.96 17.65 25.66
C PHE A 178 0.48 17.86 25.34
N GLN A 179 -0.42 17.68 26.31
CA GLN A 179 -1.87 17.68 26.06
C GLN A 179 -2.38 19.00 25.47
N ASP A 180 -1.90 20.16 25.93
CA ASP A 180 -2.35 21.45 25.40
C ASP A 180 -1.95 21.63 23.92
N ALA A 181 -0.69 21.31 23.59
CA ALA A 181 -0.19 21.38 22.23
C ALA A 181 -0.92 20.39 21.31
N LEU A 182 -1.05 19.13 21.76
CA LEU A 182 -1.76 18.09 21.03
C LEU A 182 -3.23 18.41 20.85
N LYS A 183 -3.91 18.98 21.85
CA LYS A 183 -5.31 19.38 21.72
C LYS A 183 -5.51 20.35 20.57
N GLY A 184 -4.70 21.40 20.49
CA GLY A 184 -4.78 22.38 19.41
C GLY A 184 -4.47 21.78 18.03
N LEU A 185 -3.55 20.81 17.97
CA LEU A 185 -3.28 20.05 16.73
C LEU A 185 -4.48 19.19 16.36
N LEU A 186 -5.03 18.42 17.30
CA LEU A 186 -6.16 17.51 17.07
C LEU A 186 -7.42 18.25 16.64
N GLU A 187 -7.69 19.43 17.22
CA GLU A 187 -8.75 20.33 16.75
C GLU A 187 -8.52 20.72 15.29
N PHE A 188 -7.29 21.12 14.93
CA PHE A 188 -6.94 21.42 13.54
C PHE A 188 -7.07 20.20 12.61
N GLN A 189 -6.67 19.01 13.04
CA GLN A 189 -6.81 17.79 12.23
C GLN A 189 -8.29 17.48 11.96
N ARG A 190 -9.12 17.51 12.99
CA ARG A 190 -10.57 17.29 12.88
C ARG A 190 -11.21 18.32 11.92
N ASP A 191 -10.91 19.60 12.11
CA ASP A 191 -11.52 20.68 11.33
C ASP A 191 -11.11 20.65 9.83
N ASN A 192 -10.08 19.88 9.47
CA ASN A 192 -9.57 19.75 8.10
C ASN A 192 -9.65 18.31 7.54
N ASP A 193 -10.33 17.38 8.22
CA ASP A 193 -10.35 15.93 7.92
C ASP A 193 -8.95 15.38 7.61
N SER A 194 -7.99 15.68 8.50
CA SER A 194 -6.59 15.28 8.35
C SER A 194 -6.23 14.19 9.37
N PRO A 195 -5.39 13.21 9.01
CA PRO A 195 -5.07 12.12 9.94
C PRO A 195 -4.12 12.58 11.06
N PHE A 196 -4.13 11.84 12.16
CA PHE A 196 -3.07 11.86 13.16
C PHE A 196 -1.95 10.89 12.73
N ALA A 197 -0.80 11.44 12.35
CA ALA A 197 0.32 10.64 11.84
C ALA A 197 1.29 10.27 12.97
N ILE A 198 1.60 8.98 13.12
CA ILE A 198 2.42 8.47 14.24
C ILE A 198 3.36 7.33 13.82
N ASN A 199 4.45 7.16 14.56
CA ASN A 199 5.54 6.21 14.33
C ASN A 199 5.58 5.08 15.40
N PRO A 200 4.70 4.07 15.34
CA PRO A 200 4.79 2.88 16.19
C PRO A 200 5.88 1.93 15.70
N TYR A 201 6.85 1.64 16.57
CA TYR A 201 7.92 0.70 16.30
C TYR A 201 7.93 -0.43 17.34
N PRO A 202 7.33 -1.60 17.02
CA PRO A 202 7.48 -2.82 17.81
C PRO A 202 8.94 -3.25 18.04
N PHE A 203 9.85 -2.87 17.13
CA PHE A 203 11.28 -3.10 17.27
C PHE A 203 11.84 -2.49 18.57
N PHE A 204 11.59 -1.19 18.84
CA PHE A 204 12.08 -0.53 20.05
C PHE A 204 11.43 -1.08 21.33
N ALA A 205 10.18 -1.54 21.24
CA ALA A 205 9.53 -2.23 22.35
C ALA A 205 10.22 -3.58 22.67
N TYR A 206 10.63 -4.32 21.64
CA TYR A 206 11.42 -5.55 21.82
C TYR A 206 12.83 -5.28 22.36
N GLN A 207 13.50 -4.21 21.93
CA GLN A 207 14.79 -3.83 22.51
C GLN A 207 14.70 -3.55 24.02
N SER A 208 13.58 -2.98 24.46
CA SER A 208 13.33 -2.71 25.89
C SER A 208 12.95 -3.95 26.69
N ASP A 209 12.41 -4.98 26.03
CA ASP A 209 12.00 -6.25 26.62
C ASP A 209 12.31 -7.42 25.66
N SER A 210 13.53 -7.95 25.78
CA SER A 210 14.11 -8.87 24.80
C SER A 210 13.71 -10.35 24.97
N ARG A 211 12.65 -10.62 25.73
CA ARG A 211 12.17 -11.99 25.98
C ARG A 211 11.59 -12.63 24.70
N PRO A 212 11.73 -13.96 24.50
CA PRO A 212 11.25 -14.65 23.29
C PRO A 212 9.75 -14.46 23.00
N GLU A 213 8.92 -14.43 24.04
CA GLU A 213 7.47 -14.18 23.89
C GLU A 213 7.16 -12.76 23.42
N THR A 214 8.00 -11.78 23.78
CA THR A 214 7.88 -10.40 23.29
C THR A 214 8.32 -10.33 21.83
N LEU A 215 9.38 -11.05 21.45
CA LEU A 215 9.78 -11.15 20.03
C LEU A 215 8.64 -11.71 19.17
N ALA A 216 8.08 -12.86 19.55
CA ALA A 216 6.98 -13.47 18.79
C ALA A 216 5.77 -12.53 18.67
N PHE A 217 5.44 -11.81 19.74
CA PHE A 217 4.38 -10.81 19.76
C PHE A 217 4.69 -9.58 18.87
N CYS A 218 5.94 -9.11 18.84
CA CYS A 218 6.34 -8.01 17.96
C CYS A 218 6.42 -8.41 16.48
N LEU A 219 6.74 -9.67 16.18
CA LEU A 219 6.90 -10.19 14.81
C LEU A 219 5.61 -10.76 14.22
N PHE A 220 4.45 -10.60 14.87
CA PHE A 220 3.16 -11.21 14.46
C PHE A 220 3.22 -12.74 14.36
N GLN A 221 4.15 -13.40 15.07
CA GLN A 221 4.28 -14.85 15.06
C GLN A 221 3.27 -15.49 16.02
N PRO A 222 2.98 -16.80 15.89
CA PRO A 222 2.14 -17.52 16.85
C PRO A 222 2.60 -17.30 18.29
N ASN A 223 1.72 -16.79 19.14
CA ASN A 223 2.01 -16.49 20.55
C ASN A 223 0.73 -16.62 21.38
N ALA A 224 0.87 -16.53 22.71
CA ALA A 224 -0.27 -16.68 23.64
C ALA A 224 -1.25 -15.50 23.62
N GLY A 225 -0.90 -14.38 22.97
CA GLY A 225 -1.58 -13.08 23.05
C GLY A 225 -1.41 -12.40 24.41
N ARG A 226 -1.75 -11.11 24.47
CA ARG A 226 -1.77 -10.31 25.70
C ARG A 226 -3.18 -9.81 25.93
N VAL A 227 -3.77 -10.14 27.08
CA VAL A 227 -5.12 -9.68 27.45
C VAL A 227 -4.99 -8.31 28.11
N ASP A 228 -5.64 -7.32 27.52
CA ASP A 228 -5.79 -5.98 28.06
C ASP A 228 -6.61 -6.04 29.35
N SER A 229 -6.01 -5.63 30.47
CA SER A 229 -6.64 -5.71 31.79
C SER A 229 -7.76 -4.69 32.02
N GLY A 230 -7.87 -3.66 31.17
CA GLY A 230 -8.89 -2.62 31.28
C GLY A 230 -10.19 -2.96 30.53
N ASN A 231 -10.10 -3.64 29.39
CA ASN A 231 -11.28 -3.95 28.55
C ASN A 231 -11.43 -5.43 28.16
N GLY A 232 -10.48 -6.30 28.52
CA GLY A 232 -10.51 -7.74 28.22
C GLY A 232 -10.17 -8.11 26.77
N ILE A 233 -9.81 -7.15 25.92
CA ILE A 233 -9.41 -7.41 24.53
C ILE A 233 -8.08 -8.18 24.53
N LYS A 234 -8.02 -9.25 23.74
CA LYS A 234 -6.78 -10.01 23.55
C LYS A 234 -6.06 -9.54 22.30
N TYR A 235 -4.95 -8.85 22.48
CA TYR A 235 -4.05 -8.47 21.39
C TYR A 235 -3.16 -9.64 21.02
N MET A 236 -2.96 -9.86 19.72
CA MET A 236 -2.14 -10.96 19.19
C MET A 236 -0.79 -10.47 18.63
N ASN A 237 -0.59 -9.17 18.51
CA ASN A 237 0.66 -8.57 18.08
C ASN A 237 0.86 -7.17 18.68
N MET A 238 2.11 -6.71 18.72
CA MET A 238 2.49 -5.41 19.29
C MET A 238 2.02 -4.22 18.46
N PHE A 239 1.95 -4.35 17.14
CA PHE A 239 1.52 -3.26 16.26
C PHE A 239 0.08 -2.84 16.58
N ASP A 240 -0.85 -3.79 16.62
CA ASP A 240 -2.25 -3.52 17.00
C ASP A 240 -2.34 -2.91 18.39
N ALA A 241 -1.57 -3.42 19.36
CA ALA A 241 -1.55 -2.89 20.71
C ALA A 241 -1.06 -1.43 20.76
N GLN A 242 0.00 -1.09 20.04
CA GLN A 242 0.54 0.27 19.96
C GLN A 242 -0.44 1.23 19.25
N VAL A 243 -1.03 0.79 18.15
CA VAL A 243 -1.99 1.59 17.38
C VAL A 243 -3.29 1.81 18.19
N ASP A 244 -3.76 0.80 18.92
CA ASP A 244 -4.95 0.95 19.77
C ASP A 244 -4.69 1.72 21.07
N ALA A 245 -3.45 1.77 21.55
CA ALA A 245 -3.06 2.72 22.58
C ALA A 245 -3.21 4.17 22.10
N VAL A 246 -2.81 4.47 20.85
CA VAL A 246 -3.03 5.79 20.23
C VAL A 246 -4.52 6.06 20.05
N ARG A 247 -5.30 5.08 19.55
CA ARG A 247 -6.76 5.21 19.44
C ARG A 247 -7.41 5.51 20.79
N SER A 248 -6.99 4.84 21.85
CA SER A 248 -7.49 5.08 23.20
C SER A 248 -7.16 6.49 23.70
N ALA A 249 -5.93 6.98 23.43
CA ALA A 249 -5.53 8.34 23.77
C ALA A 249 -6.35 9.42 23.04
N LEU A 250 -6.59 9.23 21.74
CA LEU A 250 -7.48 10.11 20.95
C LEU A 250 -8.91 10.10 21.51
N ASN A 251 -9.43 8.92 21.83
CA ASN A 251 -10.77 8.76 22.40
C ASN A 251 -10.89 9.46 23.77
N ALA A 252 -9.86 9.36 24.61
CA ALA A 252 -9.81 10.00 25.93
C ALA A 252 -9.82 11.52 25.84
N MET A 253 -9.23 12.09 24.79
CA MET A 253 -9.30 13.54 24.49
C MET A 253 -10.55 13.96 23.71
N GLY A 254 -11.42 13.02 23.33
CA GLY A 254 -12.68 13.30 22.63
C GLY A 254 -12.59 13.35 21.11
N PHE A 255 -11.46 12.94 20.50
CA PHE A 255 -11.22 12.98 19.05
C PHE A 255 -11.37 11.60 18.41
N LYS A 256 -12.57 11.01 18.55
CA LYS A 256 -12.84 9.62 18.13
C LYS A 256 -12.87 9.43 16.62
N ASP A 257 -13.14 10.51 15.89
CA ASP A 257 -13.34 10.61 14.46
C ASP A 257 -12.04 10.81 13.67
N ILE A 258 -10.93 11.16 14.33
CA ILE A 258 -9.65 11.35 13.66
C ILE A 258 -9.07 10.00 13.24
N GLU A 259 -8.76 9.86 11.96
CA GLU A 259 -8.08 8.69 11.40
C GLU A 259 -6.61 8.65 11.83
N ILE A 260 -6.08 7.44 12.05
CA ILE A 260 -4.67 7.24 12.36
C ILE A 260 -3.93 6.87 11.06
N LEU A 261 -2.77 7.49 10.85
CA LEU A 261 -1.84 7.14 9.78
C LEU A 261 -0.52 6.70 10.41
N ILE A 262 -0.01 5.53 10.02
CA ILE A 262 1.28 5.03 10.48
C ILE A 262 2.35 5.60 9.56
N ALA A 263 3.00 6.69 9.97
CA ALA A 263 3.96 7.41 9.14
C ALA A 263 5.30 6.67 9.02
N GLU A 264 5.65 5.88 10.03
CA GLU A 264 6.80 5.00 10.00
C GLU A 264 6.60 3.78 10.86
N THR A 265 7.02 2.62 10.35
CA THR A 265 7.24 1.43 11.14
C THR A 265 8.14 0.47 10.36
N GLY A 266 9.01 -0.27 11.03
CA GLY A 266 9.98 -1.14 10.36
C GLY A 266 10.80 -1.96 11.34
N TRP A 267 11.68 -2.80 10.79
CA TRP A 267 12.60 -3.61 11.55
C TRP A 267 13.94 -3.73 10.82
N PRO A 268 15.07 -3.40 11.48
CA PRO A 268 16.38 -3.41 10.85
C PRO A 268 16.90 -4.84 10.67
N TYR A 269 17.54 -5.13 9.54
CA TYR A 269 18.05 -6.49 9.25
C TYR A 269 19.48 -6.72 9.75
N SER A 270 20.18 -5.66 10.15
CA SER A 270 21.54 -5.66 10.70
C SER A 270 21.65 -4.56 11.75
N GLY A 271 22.60 -4.67 12.66
CA GLY A 271 22.86 -3.66 13.70
C GLY A 271 24.24 -3.84 14.33
N ASP A 272 24.58 -2.98 15.27
CA ASP A 272 25.80 -3.10 16.07
C ASP A 272 25.73 -4.34 16.98
N SER A 273 26.87 -4.81 17.47
CA SER A 273 26.96 -6.05 18.26
C SER A 273 26.22 -6.01 19.60
N ASN A 274 25.89 -4.83 20.10
CA ASN A 274 25.11 -4.60 21.31
C ASN A 274 23.61 -4.43 21.04
N GLU A 275 23.17 -4.45 19.78
CA GLU A 275 21.76 -4.32 19.43
C GLU A 275 21.09 -5.70 19.36
N VAL A 276 20.08 -5.89 20.20
CA VAL A 276 19.26 -7.11 20.20
C VAL A 276 18.09 -6.95 19.25
N GLY A 277 17.86 -7.95 18.39
CA GLY A 277 16.72 -7.98 17.48
C GLY A 277 17.02 -7.77 16.00
N PRO A 278 18.01 -6.97 15.57
CA PRO A 278 18.33 -6.87 14.15
C PRO A 278 18.78 -8.21 13.58
N SER A 279 18.09 -8.69 12.55
CA SER A 279 18.48 -9.85 11.75
C SER A 279 17.64 -9.89 10.48
N VAL A 280 18.16 -10.51 9.42
CA VAL A 280 17.40 -10.70 8.16
C VAL A 280 16.10 -11.46 8.40
N ASP A 281 16.11 -12.47 9.28
CA ASP A 281 14.90 -13.27 9.56
C ASP A 281 13.86 -12.50 10.34
N ASN A 282 14.26 -11.69 11.34
CA ASN A 282 13.33 -10.85 12.09
C ASN A 282 12.77 -9.72 11.23
N ALA A 283 13.61 -9.08 10.40
CA ALA A 283 13.18 -8.02 9.49
C ALA A 283 12.21 -8.55 8.43
N ARG A 284 12.50 -9.73 7.85
CA ARG A 284 11.61 -10.44 6.93
C ARG A 284 10.29 -10.80 7.61
N ALA A 285 10.34 -11.35 8.83
CA ALA A 285 9.15 -11.73 9.59
C ALA A 285 8.27 -10.50 9.89
N TYR A 286 8.87 -9.42 10.42
CA TYR A 286 8.14 -8.21 10.77
C TYR A 286 7.47 -7.58 9.54
N ASN A 287 8.26 -7.20 8.53
CA ASN A 287 7.75 -6.47 7.37
C ASN A 287 6.80 -7.35 6.54
N GLY A 288 7.12 -8.64 6.36
CA GLY A 288 6.26 -9.58 5.65
C GLY A 288 4.92 -9.82 6.36
N ASN A 289 4.93 -10.01 7.68
CA ASN A 289 3.70 -10.23 8.43
C ASN A 289 2.87 -8.96 8.61
N LEU A 290 3.51 -7.78 8.72
CA LEU A 290 2.82 -6.49 8.67
C LEU A 290 2.07 -6.33 7.35
N ILE A 291 2.72 -6.58 6.22
CA ILE A 291 2.08 -6.54 4.90
C ILE A 291 0.91 -7.53 4.81
N ALA A 292 1.08 -8.75 5.34
CA ALA A 292 0.01 -9.74 5.38
C ALA A 292 -1.17 -9.29 6.26
N HIS A 293 -0.89 -8.71 7.43
CA HIS A 293 -1.89 -8.15 8.33
C HIS A 293 -2.68 -7.02 7.64
N LEU A 294 -1.99 -6.07 7.00
CA LEU A 294 -2.63 -4.98 6.25
C LEU A 294 -3.47 -5.50 5.07
N ARG A 295 -3.03 -6.55 4.38
CA ARG A 295 -3.83 -7.18 3.30
C ARG A 295 -5.04 -7.95 3.80
N SER A 296 -5.04 -8.38 5.06
CA SER A 296 -6.18 -9.08 5.64
C SER A 296 -7.41 -8.19 5.82
N MET A 297 -7.23 -6.85 5.81
CA MET A 297 -8.29 -5.87 6.08
C MET A 297 -8.98 -6.04 7.44
N THR A 298 -8.39 -6.82 8.36
CA THR A 298 -8.94 -7.05 9.69
C THR A 298 -8.97 -5.76 10.51
N GLY A 299 -8.00 -4.85 10.29
CA GLY A 299 -7.78 -3.69 11.12
C GLY A 299 -7.23 -4.06 12.50
N THR A 300 -7.35 -3.14 13.45
CA THR A 300 -6.99 -3.38 14.86
C THR A 300 -8.24 -3.73 15.68
N PRO A 301 -8.11 -4.30 16.88
CA PRO A 301 -9.25 -4.58 17.75
C PRO A 301 -10.19 -3.39 18.01
N LEU A 302 -9.67 -2.16 18.18
CA LEU A 302 -10.49 -0.95 18.35
C LEU A 302 -10.90 -0.29 17.03
N MET A 303 -10.31 -0.68 15.91
CA MET A 303 -10.63 -0.17 14.56
C MET A 303 -10.81 -1.33 13.56
N PRO A 304 -11.80 -2.21 13.76
CA PRO A 304 -11.96 -3.41 12.95
C PRO A 304 -12.51 -3.11 11.55
N GLY A 305 -12.19 -3.98 10.59
CA GLY A 305 -12.79 -4.00 9.25
C GLY A 305 -12.21 -3.00 8.25
N LYS A 306 -11.11 -2.32 8.59
CA LYS A 306 -10.38 -1.40 7.71
C LYS A 306 -8.89 -1.46 8.03
N SER A 307 -8.04 -1.50 6.99
CA SER A 307 -6.60 -1.39 7.17
C SER A 307 -6.18 0.04 7.48
N VAL A 308 -5.15 0.16 8.32
CA VAL A 308 -4.53 1.43 8.67
C VAL A 308 -3.51 1.80 7.59
N ASP A 309 -3.61 3.01 7.05
CA ASP A 309 -2.61 3.53 6.11
C ASP A 309 -1.23 3.48 6.75
N THR A 310 -0.30 2.71 6.17
CA THR A 310 0.97 2.37 6.81
C THR A 310 2.15 2.52 5.89
N TYR A 311 3.13 3.32 6.30
CA TYR A 311 4.36 3.57 5.57
C TYR A 311 5.51 2.79 6.20
N ILE A 312 5.99 1.78 5.48
CA ILE A 312 7.09 0.94 5.94
C ILE A 312 8.39 1.75 5.89
N PHE A 313 9.17 1.71 6.96
CA PHE A 313 10.50 2.30 7.05
C PHE A 313 11.55 1.21 6.81
N ALA A 314 12.31 1.21 5.71
CA ALA A 314 12.30 2.19 4.60
C ALA A 314 12.56 1.54 3.22
N LEU A 315 12.51 2.34 2.16
CA LEU A 315 12.73 1.89 0.78
C LEU A 315 14.15 1.37 0.55
N TYR A 316 15.15 2.15 0.97
CA TYR A 316 16.56 1.83 0.83
C TYR A 316 17.27 1.95 2.18
N ASP A 317 18.43 1.34 2.29
CA ASP A 317 19.36 1.63 3.37
C ASP A 317 19.91 3.06 3.20
N GLU A 318 19.89 3.82 4.29
CA GLU A 318 20.37 5.19 4.33
C GLU A 318 21.78 5.21 4.95
N ASN A 319 22.82 4.96 4.14
CA ASN A 319 24.19 4.69 4.60
C ASN A 319 24.86 5.87 5.34
N LEU A 320 24.32 7.08 5.27
CA LEU A 320 24.82 8.26 5.99
C LEU A 320 24.03 8.55 7.28
N LYS A 321 23.05 7.72 7.67
CA LYS A 321 22.30 7.94 8.91
C LYS A 321 23.22 7.86 10.13
N PRO A 322 23.18 8.87 11.03
CA PRO A 322 23.91 8.84 12.28
C PRO A 322 23.26 7.86 13.26
N GLY A 323 23.93 7.61 14.39
CA GLY A 323 23.41 6.75 15.45
C GLY A 323 23.78 5.27 15.27
N PRO A 324 23.01 4.36 15.92
CA PRO A 324 23.30 2.93 15.95
C PRO A 324 23.47 2.30 14.56
N GLY A 325 24.17 1.17 14.52
CA GLY A 325 24.30 0.28 13.37
C GLY A 325 23.01 0.05 12.61
N SER A 326 21.94 -0.20 13.35
CA SER A 326 20.62 -0.53 12.82
C SER A 326 20.00 0.56 11.96
N GLU A 327 20.28 1.83 12.23
CA GLU A 327 19.74 2.97 11.47
C GLU A 327 20.10 2.93 9.98
N ARG A 328 21.17 2.21 9.61
CA ARG A 328 21.67 2.07 8.23
C ARG A 328 21.23 0.76 7.56
N ALA A 329 20.29 0.01 8.16
CA ALA A 329 19.92 -1.34 7.75
C ALA A 329 18.40 -1.61 7.77
N PHE A 330 17.58 -0.60 7.45
CA PHE A 330 16.11 -0.72 7.38
C PHE A 330 15.56 -0.95 5.96
N GLY A 331 16.40 -0.87 4.93
CA GLY A 331 16.01 -0.90 3.52
C GLY A 331 15.40 -2.22 3.07
N LEU A 332 14.19 -2.14 2.49
CA LEU A 332 13.56 -3.29 1.81
C LEU A 332 14.23 -3.60 0.47
N PHE A 333 14.82 -2.60 -0.17
CA PHE A 333 15.55 -2.73 -1.42
C PHE A 333 16.98 -2.23 -1.26
N LYS A 334 17.86 -2.80 -2.07
CA LYS A 334 19.24 -2.36 -2.21
C LYS A 334 19.34 -1.29 -3.30
N PRO A 335 20.45 -0.53 -3.35
CA PRO A 335 20.70 0.42 -4.41
C PRO A 335 20.66 -0.15 -5.84
N ASP A 336 20.91 -1.46 -6.00
CA ASP A 336 20.79 -2.17 -7.28
C ASP A 336 19.35 -2.58 -7.64
N LEU A 337 18.37 -2.11 -6.87
CA LEU A 337 16.91 -2.35 -7.02
C LEU A 337 16.47 -3.79 -6.69
N THR A 338 17.37 -4.64 -6.19
CA THR A 338 17.00 -5.97 -5.69
C THR A 338 16.44 -5.89 -4.28
N MET A 339 15.57 -6.82 -3.90
CA MET A 339 15.05 -6.90 -2.54
C MET A 339 16.15 -7.37 -1.58
N THR A 340 16.25 -6.74 -0.41
CA THR A 340 17.10 -7.19 0.69
C THR A 340 16.64 -8.57 1.21
N TYR A 341 15.33 -8.73 1.31
CA TYR A 341 14.63 -9.98 1.63
C TYR A 341 13.20 -9.91 1.08
N ASP A 342 12.63 -11.04 0.65
CA ASP A 342 11.27 -11.06 0.10
C ASP A 342 10.21 -10.88 1.20
N VAL A 343 9.37 -9.86 1.04
CA VAL A 343 8.25 -9.50 1.92
C VAL A 343 6.89 -9.57 1.19
N GLY A 344 6.87 -10.17 0.00
CA GLY A 344 5.65 -10.39 -0.77
C GLY A 344 5.08 -9.13 -1.43
N LEU A 345 5.92 -8.15 -1.77
CA LEU A 345 5.51 -6.90 -2.42
C LEU A 345 5.37 -7.00 -3.95
N SER A 346 5.94 -8.02 -4.59
CA SER A 346 5.85 -8.17 -6.05
C SER A 346 4.40 -8.41 -6.50
N LYS A 347 3.98 -7.69 -7.55
CA LYS A 347 2.65 -7.90 -8.18
C LYS A 347 2.51 -9.28 -8.83
N SER A 348 3.61 -9.91 -9.27
CA SER A 348 3.55 -11.25 -9.89
C SER A 348 3.20 -12.36 -8.89
N SER A 349 3.45 -12.14 -7.60
CA SER A 349 3.16 -13.08 -6.52
C SER A 349 1.67 -13.19 -6.17
N GLN A 350 0.81 -12.37 -6.80
CA GLN A 350 -0.64 -12.32 -6.53
C GLN A 350 -1.47 -13.31 -7.36
N VAL A 351 -0.85 -14.10 -8.26
CA VAL A 351 -1.54 -15.24 -8.88
C VAL A 351 -1.44 -16.45 -7.95
N ARG A 352 -2.17 -16.43 -6.82
CA ARG A 352 -2.57 -17.67 -6.14
C ARG A 352 -3.98 -18.04 -6.63
N PRO A 353 -4.19 -19.26 -7.18
CA PRO A 353 -5.54 -19.73 -7.43
C PRO A 353 -6.30 -19.71 -6.10
N LEU A 354 -7.48 -19.09 -6.11
CA LEU A 354 -8.43 -19.17 -5.01
C LEU A 354 -8.88 -20.64 -4.91
N ILE A 355 -8.21 -21.46 -4.10
CA ILE A 355 -8.74 -22.78 -3.73
C ILE A 355 -9.83 -22.49 -2.70
N ILE A 356 -11.06 -22.39 -3.18
CA ILE A 356 -12.24 -22.40 -2.31
C ILE A 356 -12.33 -23.82 -1.74
N SER A 357 -11.91 -24.01 -0.48
CA SER A 357 -12.27 -25.21 0.27
C SER A 357 -13.74 -25.11 0.63
N VAL A 358 -14.61 -25.67 -0.21
CA VAL A 358 -16.01 -25.87 0.16
C VAL A 358 -16.02 -26.97 1.22
N SER A 359 -16.44 -26.66 2.44
CA SER A 359 -16.65 -27.66 3.48
C SER A 359 -17.76 -28.61 3.04
N GLU A 360 -17.60 -29.90 3.28
CA GLU A 360 -18.48 -31.01 2.86
C GLU A 360 -19.91 -30.97 3.45
N GLY A 361 -20.35 -29.87 4.05
CA GLY A 361 -21.59 -29.78 4.82
C GLY A 361 -22.85 -29.35 4.07
N VAL A 362 -22.78 -28.92 2.79
CA VAL A 362 -23.93 -28.27 2.12
C VAL A 362 -24.52 -29.07 0.95
N VAL A 363 -23.98 -30.24 0.61
CA VAL A 363 -24.48 -31.06 -0.52
C VAL A 363 -25.53 -32.11 -0.10
N SER A 364 -25.89 -32.20 1.19
CA SER A 364 -26.74 -33.28 1.72
C SER A 364 -28.25 -33.12 1.49
N LEU A 365 -28.72 -32.33 0.51
CA LEU A 365 -30.17 -32.25 0.21
C LEU A 365 -30.55 -32.44 -1.26
N PHE A 366 -29.62 -32.78 -2.14
CA PHE A 366 -29.93 -32.97 -3.57
C PHE A 366 -29.36 -34.25 -4.18
N MET A 367 -29.09 -35.27 -3.37
CA MET A 367 -28.66 -36.59 -3.85
C MET A 367 -29.60 -37.70 -3.38
N LEU A 368 -30.80 -37.73 -3.98
CA LEU A 368 -31.55 -38.97 -4.15
C LEU A 368 -31.89 -39.09 -5.64
N ASN A 369 -31.39 -40.18 -6.24
CA ASN A 369 -31.50 -40.60 -7.63
C ASN A 369 -30.43 -40.01 -8.57
N LEU A 370 -29.32 -40.75 -8.74
CA LEU A 370 -29.14 -41.68 -9.87
C LEU A 370 -27.71 -42.25 -9.80
N TYR A 371 -27.64 -43.58 -9.91
CA TYR A 371 -26.43 -44.40 -9.94
C TYR A 371 -25.93 -44.51 -11.41
N GLU A 372 -24.61 -44.69 -11.56
CA GLU A 372 -23.87 -45.23 -12.73
C GLU A 372 -23.71 -44.39 -14.03
N GLU A 373 -22.50 -43.84 -14.22
CA GLU A 373 -21.53 -44.16 -15.29
C GLU A 373 -20.47 -43.04 -15.41
N GLU A 374 -19.34 -43.16 -14.72
CA GLU A 374 -18.18 -42.29 -14.90
C GLU A 374 -17.17 -42.92 -15.85
N THR A 375 -16.84 -42.21 -16.95
CA THR A 375 -15.46 -42.00 -17.49
C THR A 375 -15.44 -41.43 -18.92
N CYS A 376 -16.55 -41.41 -19.65
CA CYS A 376 -16.55 -40.92 -21.05
C CYS A 376 -16.79 -39.39 -21.20
N ILE A 377 -17.37 -38.72 -20.20
CA ILE A 377 -17.82 -37.32 -20.30
C ILE A 377 -16.67 -36.29 -20.16
N LEU A 378 -15.56 -36.64 -19.50
CA LEU A 378 -14.42 -35.74 -19.26
C LEU A 378 -13.54 -35.48 -20.49
N GLN A 379 -13.46 -36.41 -21.44
CA GLN A 379 -12.75 -36.18 -22.71
C GLN A 379 -13.60 -35.43 -23.74
N LEU A 380 -14.92 -35.67 -23.75
CA LEU A 380 -15.86 -34.94 -24.60
C LEU A 380 -15.98 -33.46 -24.20
N SER A 381 -15.94 -33.14 -22.90
CA SER A 381 -15.99 -31.75 -22.41
C SER A 381 -14.74 -30.95 -22.84
N GLY A 382 -13.55 -31.55 -22.80
CA GLY A 382 -12.31 -30.91 -23.25
C GLY A 382 -12.28 -30.60 -24.76
N MET A 383 -12.78 -31.52 -25.58
CA MET A 383 -12.91 -31.31 -27.02
C MET A 383 -13.96 -30.24 -27.37
N LEU A 384 -15.11 -30.24 -26.68
CA LEU A 384 -16.15 -29.22 -26.84
C LEU A 384 -15.64 -27.82 -26.48
N VAL A 385 -14.85 -27.69 -25.41
CA VAL A 385 -14.25 -26.40 -25.02
C VAL A 385 -13.29 -25.89 -26.10
N SER A 386 -12.47 -26.76 -26.69
CA SER A 386 -11.54 -26.38 -27.77
C SER A 386 -12.26 -26.03 -29.08
N ILE A 387 -13.35 -26.73 -29.42
CA ILE A 387 -14.18 -26.42 -30.59
C ILE A 387 -14.91 -25.09 -30.40
N VAL A 388 -15.47 -24.83 -29.21
CA VAL A 388 -16.10 -23.54 -28.89
C VAL A 388 -15.08 -22.41 -28.94
N PHE A 389 -13.85 -22.61 -28.49
CA PHE A 389 -12.78 -21.61 -28.56
C PHE A 389 -12.41 -21.29 -30.02
N LEU A 390 -12.26 -22.31 -30.88
CA LEU A 390 -11.95 -22.14 -32.30
C LEU A 390 -13.09 -21.46 -33.07
N ILE A 391 -14.34 -21.82 -32.79
CA ILE A 391 -15.52 -21.18 -33.40
C ILE A 391 -15.62 -19.72 -32.95
N THR A 392 -15.39 -19.43 -31.67
CA THR A 392 -15.41 -18.06 -31.14
C THR A 392 -14.32 -17.20 -31.77
N PHE A 393 -13.11 -17.76 -31.93
CA PHE A 393 -12.01 -17.05 -32.59
C PHE A 393 -12.29 -16.81 -34.08
N ALA A 394 -12.86 -17.79 -34.78
CA ALA A 394 -13.26 -17.64 -36.18
C ALA A 394 -14.37 -16.59 -36.37
N LEU A 395 -15.35 -16.54 -35.46
CA LEU A 395 -16.43 -15.54 -35.49
C LEU A 395 -15.93 -14.13 -35.16
N ILE A 396 -14.97 -13.98 -34.24
CA ILE A 396 -14.29 -12.71 -33.95
C ILE A 396 -13.49 -12.26 -35.18
N PHE A 397 -12.75 -13.16 -35.82
CA PHE A 397 -11.99 -12.83 -37.01
C PHE A 397 -12.91 -12.43 -38.19
N LEU A 398 -14.04 -13.12 -38.36
CA LEU A 398 -15.03 -12.81 -39.39
C LEU A 398 -15.71 -11.46 -39.13
N SER A 399 -16.01 -11.13 -37.88
CA SER A 399 -16.60 -9.84 -37.52
C SER A 399 -15.62 -8.68 -37.68
N VAL A 400 -14.34 -8.86 -37.35
CA VAL A 400 -13.29 -7.86 -37.66
C VAL A 400 -13.10 -7.68 -39.17
N LEU A 401 -13.18 -8.77 -39.95
CA LEU A 401 -13.11 -8.70 -41.42
C LEU A 401 -14.32 -7.97 -42.02
N ILE A 402 -15.53 -8.23 -41.52
CA ILE A 402 -16.76 -7.55 -41.93
C ILE A 402 -16.71 -6.06 -41.58
N ILE A 403 -16.22 -5.70 -40.38
CA ILE A 403 -16.03 -4.30 -39.97
C ILE A 403 -15.03 -3.59 -40.89
N ARG A 404 -13.91 -4.24 -41.24
CA ARG A 404 -12.94 -3.67 -42.19
C ARG A 404 -13.49 -3.55 -43.62
N LEU A 405 -14.33 -4.48 -44.06
CA LEU A 405 -15.01 -4.41 -45.36
C LEU A 405 -16.06 -3.28 -45.39
N HIS A 406 -16.67 -2.96 -44.25
CA HIS A 406 -17.66 -1.89 -44.15
C HIS A 406 -17.03 -0.49 -44.08
N GLN A 407 -15.82 -0.36 -43.50
CA GLN A 407 -15.15 0.94 -43.35
C GLN A 407 -14.37 1.41 -44.58
N GLN A 408 -14.09 0.56 -45.58
CA GLN A 408 -13.35 0.94 -46.80
C GLN A 408 -13.80 0.14 -48.06
N PRO A 409 -14.91 0.51 -48.73
CA PRO A 409 -15.43 -0.26 -49.88
C PRO A 409 -14.58 -0.18 -51.16
N GLN A 410 -13.62 0.76 -51.26
CA GLN A 410 -12.99 1.17 -52.52
C GLN A 410 -11.52 0.74 -52.70
N ARG A 411 -10.99 -0.19 -51.89
CA ARG A 411 -9.58 -0.63 -51.99
C ARG A 411 -9.35 -2.14 -52.02
N PHE A 412 -10.15 -2.91 -52.75
CA PHE A 412 -9.84 -4.33 -52.96
C PHE A 412 -10.19 -4.84 -54.37
N HIS A 413 -9.48 -4.32 -55.39
CA HIS A 413 -9.43 -4.96 -56.70
C HIS A 413 -8.08 -5.63 -57.04
N CYS A 414 -7.13 -5.71 -56.09
CA CYS A 414 -5.79 -6.25 -56.38
C CYS A 414 -5.25 -7.31 -55.39
N LEU A 415 -6.08 -7.91 -54.54
CA LEU A 415 -5.63 -8.92 -53.55
C LEU A 415 -6.29 -10.30 -53.67
N SER A 416 -7.13 -10.53 -54.68
CA SER A 416 -7.85 -11.81 -54.88
C SER A 416 -7.04 -12.91 -55.58
N ARG A 417 -5.81 -12.64 -56.04
CA ARG A 417 -4.98 -13.63 -56.75
C ARG A 417 -3.84 -14.25 -55.94
N GLN A 418 -3.43 -13.67 -54.82
CA GLN A 418 -2.21 -14.12 -54.11
C GLN A 418 -2.48 -15.05 -52.90
N TYR A 419 -3.71 -15.12 -52.40
CA TYR A 419 -4.06 -15.94 -51.22
C TYR A 419 -4.74 -17.28 -51.52
N ARG A 420 -5.02 -17.60 -52.80
CA ARG A 420 -5.59 -18.91 -53.18
C ARG A 420 -4.58 -20.07 -53.12
N ALA A 421 -3.28 -19.82 -53.02
CA ALA A 421 -2.25 -20.88 -53.00
C ALA A 421 -1.81 -21.33 -51.59
N GLY A 422 -1.98 -20.49 -50.54
CA GLY A 422 -1.42 -20.78 -49.21
C GLY A 422 -2.32 -21.61 -48.28
N ALA A 423 -3.65 -21.53 -48.43
CA ALA A 423 -4.58 -22.20 -47.52
C ALA A 423 -4.81 -23.69 -47.83
N PHE A 424 -4.60 -24.11 -49.10
CA PHE A 424 -4.80 -25.51 -49.50
C PHE A 424 -3.66 -26.44 -49.08
N LEU A 425 -2.45 -25.92 -48.83
CA LEU A 425 -1.30 -26.73 -48.40
C LEU A 425 -1.31 -27.08 -46.89
N ARG A 426 -2.06 -26.35 -46.06
CA ARG A 426 -2.12 -26.63 -44.60
C ARG A 426 -3.32 -27.46 -44.15
N LEU A 427 -4.38 -27.58 -44.96
CA LEU A 427 -5.48 -28.50 -44.68
C LEU A 427 -5.15 -29.96 -45.04
N GLY A 428 -4.30 -30.18 -46.06
CA GLY A 428 -3.87 -31.53 -46.47
C GLY A 428 -2.98 -32.24 -45.44
N PHE A 429 -2.19 -31.48 -44.66
CA PHE A 429 -1.27 -32.04 -43.67
C PHE A 429 -1.97 -32.52 -42.39
N LEU A 430 -3.14 -31.94 -42.05
CA LEU A 430 -3.92 -32.37 -40.88
C LEU A 430 -4.77 -33.61 -41.15
N MET A 431 -5.26 -33.84 -42.39
CA MET A 431 -6.07 -35.02 -42.70
C MET A 431 -5.24 -36.31 -42.88
N HIS A 432 -3.92 -36.22 -43.12
CA HIS A 432 -3.07 -37.42 -43.21
C HIS A 432 -2.77 -38.04 -41.84
N ASN A 433 -2.66 -37.23 -40.78
CA ASN A 433 -2.39 -37.73 -39.42
C ASN A 433 -3.62 -38.31 -38.69
N CYS A 434 -4.84 -38.07 -39.18
CA CYS A 434 -6.05 -38.70 -38.63
C CYS A 434 -6.31 -40.12 -39.16
N ARG A 435 -5.49 -40.66 -40.08
CA ARG A 435 -5.66 -42.01 -40.62
C ARG A 435 -4.65 -43.05 -40.11
N GLN A 436 -3.76 -42.68 -39.19
CA GLN A 436 -2.85 -43.62 -38.51
C GLN A 436 -3.20 -43.87 -37.04
N ILE A 437 -4.31 -43.31 -36.55
CA ILE A 437 -4.82 -43.53 -35.19
C ILE A 437 -6.31 -43.88 -35.29
N CYS A 438 -6.59 -45.03 -35.90
CA CYS A 438 -7.83 -45.81 -35.78
C CYS A 438 -7.43 -47.27 -35.86
#